data_AF-A0A7C1DZQ3-F1
#
_entry.id   AF-A0A7C1DZQ3-F1
#
_cell.length_a   1.000
_cell.length_b   1.000
_cell.length_c   1.000
_cell.angle_alpha   90.00
_cell.angle_beta   90.00
_cell.angle_gamma   90.00
#
_symmetry.space_group_name_H-M   'P 1'
#
loop_
_entity.id
_entity.type
_entity.pdbx_description
1 polymer ?
#
loop_
_entity_poly.entity_id
_entity_poly.type
_entity_poly.pdbx_seq_one_letter_code
_entity_poly.pdbx_strand_id
1 'polypeptide(L)'
;MTAGSETAHRSLQTWQPPALCSRRDGTRRAIADSAAPVLDDEGAIPGVVLVFRDVSREKEAERGHLRLAAIAESTSDAIYSSTPEGIIATWNRGAERIYGYAVEEVVGRHVSAVAPPELENEAITVMAKANHGAIVEQYETYRYRKGG
;
A
#
# COMPACT_ATOMS: atom_id res chain seq x y z
N MET A 1 -16.37 36.35 34.24
CA MET A 1 -16.48 36.46 32.77
C MET A 1 -15.07 36.38 32.22
N THR A 2 -14.68 35.19 31.79
CA THR A 2 -13.37 34.86 31.23
C THR A 2 -13.59 34.48 29.78
N ALA A 3 -13.21 35.38 28.89
CA ALA A 3 -12.97 35.14 27.47
C ALA A 3 -11.58 35.75 27.23
N GLY A 4 -10.63 35.15 26.55
CA GLY A 4 -10.61 34.02 25.65
C GLY A 4 -9.43 34.29 24.73
N SER A 5 -8.44 33.40 24.67
CA SER A 5 -7.41 33.42 23.63
C SER A 5 -6.92 32.00 23.43
N GLU A 6 -7.85 31.17 22.97
CA GLU A 6 -7.58 29.86 22.41
C GLU A 6 -7.04 30.10 20.99
N THR A 7 -5.73 30.28 20.88
CA THR A 7 -5.05 30.44 19.60
C THR A 7 -5.13 29.10 18.87
N ALA A 8 -6.12 28.99 18.00
CA ALA A 8 -6.37 27.84 17.16
C ALA A 8 -5.13 27.53 16.30
N HIS A 9 -4.43 26.47 16.67
CA HIS A 9 -3.42 25.76 15.88
C HIS A 9 -4.10 25.15 14.64
N ARG A 10 -4.50 25.97 13.67
CA ARG A 10 -5.11 25.48 12.44
C ARG A 10 -4.00 25.09 11.47
N SER A 11 -3.44 23.90 11.65
CA SER A 11 -2.56 23.28 10.67
C SER A 11 -3.37 22.98 9.41
N LEU A 12 -3.24 23.84 8.40
CA LEU A 12 -3.67 23.52 7.04
C LEU A 12 -2.66 22.52 6.47
N GLN A 13 -2.79 21.24 6.83
CA GLN A 13 -2.12 20.14 6.13
C GLN A 13 -2.80 19.94 4.77
N THR A 14 -2.59 20.88 3.86
CA THR A 14 -2.86 20.65 2.44
C THR A 14 -1.79 19.72 1.92
N TRP A 15 -2.17 18.54 1.41
CA TRP A 15 -1.23 17.62 0.77
C TRP A 15 -0.55 18.34 -0.40
N GLN A 16 0.75 18.63 -0.24
CA GLN A 16 1.61 19.12 -1.31
C GLN A 16 2.48 17.96 -1.81
N PRO A 17 2.76 17.85 -3.12
CA PRO A 17 3.78 16.93 -3.60
C PRO A 17 5.10 17.23 -2.85
N PRO A 18 5.88 16.19 -2.47
CA PRO A 18 7.06 16.38 -1.62
C PRO A 18 8.03 17.36 -2.28
N ALA A 19 8.52 18.32 -1.50
CA ALA A 19 9.54 19.25 -1.97
C ALA A 19 10.78 18.46 -2.43
N LEU A 20 11.40 18.91 -3.51
CA LEU A 20 12.66 18.36 -4.00
C LEU A 20 13.79 19.26 -3.54
N CYS A 21 14.71 18.72 -2.74
CA CYS A 21 15.93 19.44 -2.38
C CYS A 21 17.06 19.05 -3.34
N SER A 22 17.68 20.04 -3.96
CA SER A 22 18.86 19.85 -4.80
C SER A 22 20.11 20.09 -3.95
N ARG A 23 20.98 19.08 -3.85
CA ARG A 23 22.31 19.23 -3.26
C ARG A 23 23.21 20.05 -4.20
N ARG A 24 24.28 20.62 -3.63
CA ARG A 24 25.31 21.36 -4.40
C ARG A 24 25.95 20.50 -5.52
N ASP A 25 26.00 19.19 -5.32
CA ASP A 25 26.49 18.21 -6.30
C ASP A 25 25.47 17.88 -7.42
N GLY A 26 24.29 18.51 -7.41
CA GLY A 26 23.23 18.31 -8.39
C GLY A 26 22.28 17.13 -8.10
N THR A 27 22.55 16.32 -7.06
CA THR A 27 21.64 15.23 -6.69
C THR A 27 20.35 15.77 -6.08
N ARG A 28 19.21 15.17 -6.46
CA ARG A 28 17.90 15.54 -5.93
C ARG A 28 17.43 14.52 -4.90
N ARG A 29 16.89 15.00 -3.78
CA ARG A 29 16.28 14.18 -2.73
C ARG A 29 14.85 14.63 -2.50
N ALA A 30 13.94 13.67 -2.38
CA ALA A 30 12.60 13.96 -1.90
C ALA A 30 12.70 14.29 -0.42
N ILE A 31 12.13 15.43 -0.01
CA ILE A 31 12.10 15.86 1.38
C ILE A 31 10.66 16.08 1.83
N ALA A 32 10.42 15.84 3.12
CA ALA A 32 9.31 16.42 3.84
C ALA A 32 9.83 17.65 4.58
N ASP A 33 9.21 18.79 4.35
CA ASP A 33 9.56 20.06 4.96
C ASP A 33 8.47 20.52 5.95
N SER A 34 8.91 21.14 7.04
CA SER A 34 8.04 21.81 8.00
C SER A 34 8.67 23.16 8.35
N ALA A 35 7.84 24.20 8.35
CA ALA A 35 8.26 25.57 8.62
C ALA A 35 7.48 26.13 9.82
N ALA A 36 8.19 26.77 10.75
CA ALA A 36 7.58 27.52 11.85
C ALA A 36 8.15 28.95 11.87
N PRO A 37 7.30 30.00 11.87
CA PRO A 37 7.78 31.36 12.02
C PRO A 37 8.39 31.55 13.41
N VAL A 38 9.48 32.32 13.47
CA VAL A 38 10.00 32.87 14.72
C VAL A 38 9.36 34.24 14.88
N LEU A 39 8.66 34.45 15.99
CA LEU A 39 8.01 35.73 16.31
C LEU A 39 8.85 36.52 17.30
N ASP A 40 8.91 37.84 17.13
CA ASP A 40 9.38 38.75 18.19
C ASP A 40 8.23 39.11 19.14
N ASP A 41 8.54 39.91 20.16
CA ASP A 41 7.58 40.31 21.21
C ASP A 41 6.45 41.20 20.67
N GLU A 42 6.67 41.87 19.53
CA GLU A 42 5.69 42.68 18.81
C GLU A 42 4.86 41.88 17.78
N GLY A 43 5.13 40.57 17.64
CA GLY A 43 4.45 39.69 16.69
C GLY A 43 4.93 39.81 15.25
N ALA A 44 6.02 40.51 14.99
CA ALA A 44 6.71 40.48 13.71
C ALA A 44 7.43 39.14 13.51
N ILE A 45 7.72 38.78 12.25
CA ILE A 45 8.37 37.51 11.88
C ILE A 45 9.83 37.82 11.47
N PRO A 46 10.78 37.95 12.41
CA PRO A 46 12.19 38.16 12.07
C PRO A 46 12.84 36.95 11.40
N GLY A 47 12.22 35.76 11.46
CA GLY A 47 12.79 34.56 10.85
C GLY A 47 11.85 33.37 10.75
N VAL A 48 12.37 32.28 10.20
CA VAL A 48 11.68 31.00 10.06
C VAL A 48 12.62 29.88 10.45
N VAL A 49 12.12 28.91 11.20
CA VAL A 49 12.78 27.62 11.42
C VAL A 49 12.24 26.64 10.40
N LEU A 50 13.14 26.05 9.60
CA LEU A 50 12.82 25.01 8.64
C LEU A 50 13.43 23.69 9.08
N VAL A 51 12.63 22.64 9.06
CA VAL A 51 13.07 21.26 9.29
C VAL A 51 12.86 20.46 8.02
N PHE A 52 13.90 19.80 7.54
CA PHE A 52 13.87 18.95 6.35
C PHE A 52 14.18 17.51 6.73
N ARG A 53 13.30 16.57 6.35
CA ARG A 53 13.54 15.14 6.47
C ARG A 53 13.69 14.53 5.09
N ASP A 54 14.79 13.82 4.84
CA ASP A 54 14.93 13.01 3.62
C ASP A 54 13.90 11.87 3.66
N VAL A 55 13.04 11.81 2.64
CA VAL A 55 12.00 10.79 2.47
C VAL A 55 12.18 10.02 1.16
N SER A 56 13.37 10.09 0.56
CA SER A 56 13.65 9.48 -0.75
C SER A 56 13.40 7.97 -0.71
N ARG A 57 13.83 7.30 0.35
CA ARG A 57 13.68 5.83 0.50
C ARG A 57 12.22 5.42 0.60
N GLU A 58 11.43 6.10 1.43
CA GLU A 58 10.01 5.83 1.60
C GLU A 58 9.25 6.06 0.29
N LYS A 59 9.60 7.11 -0.46
CA LYS A 59 8.99 7.40 -1.76
C LYS A 59 9.40 6.41 -2.85
N GLU A 60 10.63 5.93 -2.85
CA GLU A 60 11.09 4.89 -3.76
C GLU A 60 10.39 3.55 -3.48
N ALA A 61 10.27 3.16 -2.21
CA ALA A 61 9.54 1.96 -1.81
C ALA A 61 8.07 2.06 -2.22
N GLU A 62 7.40 3.18 -1.93
CA GLU A 62 6.02 3.41 -2.32
C GLU A 62 5.82 3.33 -3.84
N ARG A 63 6.69 3.97 -4.62
CA ARG A 63 6.66 3.87 -6.10
C ARG A 63 6.87 2.44 -6.58
N GLY A 64 7.76 1.70 -5.93
CA GLY A 64 7.97 0.28 -6.21
C GLY A 64 6.70 -0.54 -5.99
N HIS A 65 6.04 -0.36 -4.84
CA HIS A 65 4.78 -1.02 -4.52
C HIS A 65 3.68 -0.69 -5.51
N LEU A 66 3.48 0.60 -5.81
CA LEU A 66 2.49 1.05 -6.79
C LEU A 66 2.74 0.49 -8.18
N ARG A 67 4.02 0.39 -8.59
CA ARG A 67 4.39 -0.21 -9.88
C ARG A 67 4.05 -1.70 -9.93
N LEU A 68 4.37 -2.46 -8.87
CA LEU A 68 4.05 -3.88 -8.80
C LEU A 68 2.53 -4.11 -8.80
N ALA A 69 1.78 -3.30 -8.03
CA ALA A 69 0.32 -3.35 -8.03
C ALA A 69 -0.25 -3.06 -9.42
N ALA A 70 0.24 -2.02 -10.11
CA ALA A 70 -0.21 -1.69 -11.46
C ALA A 70 0.07 -2.83 -12.46
N ILE A 71 1.21 -3.50 -12.35
CA ILE A 71 1.54 -4.68 -13.18
C ILE A 71 0.54 -5.80 -12.90
N ALA A 72 0.33 -6.16 -11.63
CA ALA A 72 -0.61 -7.21 -11.25
C ALA A 72 -2.05 -6.90 -11.68
N GLU A 73 -2.50 -5.65 -11.59
CA GLU A 73 -3.84 -5.23 -12.02
C GLU A 73 -4.03 -5.21 -13.54
N SER A 74 -2.95 -5.07 -14.30
CA SER A 74 -3.00 -4.99 -15.77
C SER A 74 -3.01 -6.36 -16.46
N THR A 75 -2.66 -7.44 -15.75
CA THR A 75 -2.59 -8.77 -16.36
C THR A 75 -3.97 -9.38 -16.61
N SER A 76 -4.06 -10.25 -17.62
CA SER A 76 -5.20 -11.15 -17.84
C SER A 76 -5.27 -12.27 -16.82
N ASP A 77 -4.14 -12.63 -16.22
CA ASP A 77 -4.03 -13.79 -15.35
C ASP A 77 -4.60 -13.49 -13.97
N ALA A 78 -5.15 -14.53 -13.34
CA ALA A 78 -5.59 -14.44 -11.97
C ALA A 78 -4.39 -14.43 -11.04
N ILE A 79 -4.23 -13.34 -10.29
CA ILE A 79 -3.20 -13.18 -9.27
C ILE A 79 -3.89 -12.80 -7.97
N TYR A 80 -3.62 -13.59 -6.93
CA TYR A 80 -4.10 -13.33 -5.58
C TYR A 80 -3.04 -13.77 -4.57
N SER A 81 -3.10 -13.21 -3.37
CA SER A 81 -2.34 -13.70 -2.22
C SER A 81 -3.29 -14.19 -1.13
N SER A 82 -2.78 -15.04 -0.25
CA SER A 82 -3.50 -15.49 0.93
C SER A 82 -2.57 -15.59 2.14
N THR A 83 -3.14 -15.61 3.34
CA THR A 83 -2.42 -15.93 4.57
C THR A 83 -2.07 -17.42 4.61
N PRO A 84 -1.16 -17.86 5.51
CA PRO A 84 -0.85 -19.28 5.69
C PRO A 84 -2.06 -20.17 6.03
N GLU A 85 -3.09 -19.57 6.64
CA GLU A 85 -4.37 -20.21 6.97
C GLU A 85 -5.34 -20.22 5.78
N GLY A 86 -4.91 -19.82 4.58
CA GLY A 86 -5.72 -19.82 3.37
C GLY A 86 -6.70 -18.64 3.23
N ILE A 87 -6.55 -17.58 4.04
CA ILE A 87 -7.42 -16.39 3.96
C ILE A 87 -6.95 -15.48 2.83
N ILE A 88 -7.80 -15.20 1.84
CA ILE A 88 -7.48 -14.35 0.69
C ILE A 88 -7.21 -12.92 1.15
N ALA A 89 -6.05 -12.37 0.78
CA ALA A 89 -5.60 -11.03 1.16
C ALA A 89 -5.63 -10.03 0.00
N THR A 90 -5.41 -10.48 -1.23
CA THR A 90 -5.50 -9.64 -2.44
C THR A 90 -6.24 -10.36 -3.54
N TRP A 91 -6.76 -9.60 -4.51
CA TRP A 91 -7.48 -10.14 -5.66
C TRP A 91 -7.38 -9.14 -6.82
N ASN A 92 -6.67 -9.48 -7.89
CA ASN A 92 -6.50 -8.58 -9.03
C ASN A 92 -7.71 -8.65 -9.99
N ARG A 93 -7.81 -7.68 -10.91
CA ARG A 93 -8.84 -7.67 -11.97
C ARG A 93 -8.83 -8.90 -12.89
N GLY A 94 -7.69 -9.58 -13.05
CA GLY A 94 -7.64 -10.86 -13.76
C GLY A 94 -8.43 -11.96 -13.03
N ALA A 95 -8.26 -12.05 -11.72
CA ALA A 95 -8.95 -13.00 -10.86
C ALA A 95 -10.46 -12.73 -10.84
N GLU A 96 -10.89 -11.46 -10.77
CA GLU A 96 -12.31 -11.11 -10.87
C GLU A 96 -12.95 -11.61 -12.15
N ARG A 97 -12.28 -11.46 -13.30
CA ARG A 97 -12.80 -11.91 -14.60
C ARG A 97 -12.86 -13.43 -14.69
N ILE A 98 -11.80 -14.11 -14.27
CA ILE A 98 -11.66 -15.56 -14.36
C ILE A 98 -12.64 -16.25 -13.42
N TYR A 99 -12.61 -15.90 -12.13
CA TYR A 99 -13.44 -16.54 -11.11
C TYR A 99 -14.84 -15.93 -10.99
N GLY A 100 -15.08 -14.71 -11.47
CA GLY A 100 -16.39 -14.06 -11.44
C GLY A 100 -16.77 -13.43 -10.10
N TYR A 101 -15.85 -13.39 -9.13
CA TYR A 101 -16.06 -12.75 -7.84
C TYR A 101 -15.37 -11.39 -7.78
N ALA A 102 -16.07 -10.36 -7.31
CA ALA A 102 -15.47 -9.07 -7.03
C ALA A 102 -14.56 -9.14 -5.79
N VAL A 103 -13.52 -8.29 -5.73
CA VAL A 103 -12.56 -8.26 -4.62
C VAL A 103 -13.25 -8.17 -3.24
N GLU A 104 -14.32 -7.38 -3.12
CA GLU A 104 -15.06 -7.19 -1.87
C GLU A 104 -15.82 -8.45 -1.41
N GLU A 105 -16.06 -9.40 -2.33
CA GLU A 105 -16.78 -10.63 -2.02
C GLU A 105 -15.87 -11.75 -1.51
N VAL A 106 -14.56 -11.65 -1.74
CA VAL A 106 -13.59 -12.74 -1.50
C VAL A 106 -12.45 -12.37 -0.56
N VAL A 107 -12.04 -11.10 -0.50
CA VAL A 107 -11.00 -10.70 0.45
C VAL A 107 -11.49 -10.92 1.88
N GLY A 108 -10.63 -11.52 2.70
CA GLY A 108 -10.96 -11.93 4.07
C GLY A 108 -11.68 -13.28 4.17
N ARG A 109 -12.00 -13.93 3.05
CA ARG A 109 -12.57 -15.29 3.05
C ARG A 109 -11.50 -16.35 2.83
N HIS A 110 -11.82 -17.57 3.26
CA HIS A 110 -10.98 -18.74 2.98
C HIS A 110 -11.03 -19.09 1.49
N VAL A 111 -9.89 -19.52 0.93
CA VAL A 111 -9.71 -19.87 -0.48
C VAL A 111 -10.61 -21.00 -0.98
N SER A 112 -11.18 -21.80 -0.07
CA SER A 112 -12.21 -22.79 -0.40
C SER A 112 -13.50 -22.17 -0.96
N ALA A 113 -13.71 -20.86 -0.82
CA ALA A 113 -14.81 -20.17 -1.49
C ALA A 113 -14.74 -20.23 -3.04
N VAL A 114 -13.54 -20.44 -3.60
CA VAL A 114 -13.31 -20.53 -5.05
C VAL A 114 -12.72 -21.87 -5.47
N ALA A 115 -12.54 -22.80 -4.53
CA ALA A 115 -11.99 -24.12 -4.77
C ALA A 115 -13.06 -25.21 -4.61
N PRO A 116 -12.97 -26.31 -5.36
CA PRO A 116 -13.69 -27.54 -5.07
C PRO A 116 -13.43 -28.04 -3.64
N PRO A 117 -14.41 -28.69 -2.97
CA PRO A 117 -14.22 -29.24 -1.63
C PRO A 117 -13.00 -30.16 -1.52
N GLU A 118 -12.69 -30.90 -2.59
CA GLU A 118 -11.54 -31.81 -2.66
C GLU A 118 -10.19 -31.07 -2.63
N LEU A 119 -10.19 -29.77 -2.93
CA LEU A 119 -9.01 -28.90 -3.00
C LEU A 119 -8.98 -27.83 -1.90
N GLU A 120 -9.85 -27.92 -0.89
CA GLU A 120 -9.92 -26.94 0.21
C GLU A 120 -8.57 -26.73 0.91
N ASN A 121 -7.80 -27.80 1.11
CA ASN A 121 -6.48 -27.75 1.76
C ASN A 121 -5.31 -27.62 0.79
N GLU A 122 -5.56 -27.50 -0.52
CA GLU A 122 -4.52 -27.41 -1.54
C GLU A 122 -3.64 -26.17 -1.31
N ALA A 123 -4.25 -25.02 -1.07
CA ALA A 123 -3.53 -23.77 -0.83
C ALA A 123 -2.63 -23.84 0.41
N ILE A 124 -3.13 -24.43 1.50
CA ILE A 124 -2.35 -24.64 2.73
C ILE A 124 -1.18 -25.58 2.47
N THR A 125 -1.40 -26.66 1.71
CA THR A 125 -0.37 -27.62 1.33
C THR A 125 0.71 -26.99 0.46
N VAL A 126 0.31 -26.16 -0.52
CA VAL A 126 1.20 -25.40 -1.40
C VAL A 126 2.01 -24.40 -0.60
N MET A 127 1.37 -23.68 0.34
CA MET A 127 2.05 -22.71 1.20
C MET A 127 3.02 -23.38 2.17
N ALA A 128 2.67 -24.55 2.71
CA ALA A 128 3.57 -25.35 3.54
C ALA A 128 4.83 -25.76 2.77
N LYS A 129 4.71 -26.12 1.48
CA LYS A 129 5.87 -26.38 0.61
C LYS A 129 6.70 -25.10 0.40
N ALA A 130 6.04 -23.98 0.08
CA ALA A 130 6.69 -22.70 -0.16
C ALA A 130 7.47 -22.16 1.06
N ASN A 131 6.94 -22.35 2.28
CA ASN A 131 7.56 -21.91 3.53
C ASN A 131 8.92 -22.58 3.82
N HIS A 132 9.24 -23.69 3.17
CA HIS A 132 10.56 -24.33 3.26
C HIS A 132 11.57 -23.76 2.25
N GLY A 133 11.29 -22.59 1.66
CA GLY A 133 12.10 -21.95 0.62
C GLY A 133 11.96 -22.62 -0.74
N ALA A 134 11.02 -23.54 -0.91
CA ALA A 134 10.78 -24.21 -2.17
C ALA A 134 9.93 -23.31 -3.09
N ILE A 135 10.39 -23.10 -4.32
CA ILE A 135 9.52 -22.60 -5.37
C ILE A 135 8.57 -23.75 -5.73
N VAL A 136 7.27 -23.53 -5.58
CA VAL A 136 6.29 -24.50 -6.05
C VAL A 136 6.21 -24.33 -7.57
N GLU A 137 6.65 -25.35 -8.31
CA GLU A 137 6.58 -25.38 -9.77
C GLU A 137 5.14 -25.25 -10.26
N GLN A 138 4.98 -24.79 -11.50
CA GLN A 138 3.69 -24.68 -12.16
C GLN A 138 2.97 -26.04 -12.16
N TYR A 139 1.75 -26.08 -11.62
CA TYR A 139 0.90 -27.26 -11.62
C TYR A 139 -0.50 -26.88 -12.09
N GLU A 140 -1.17 -27.83 -12.75
CA GLU A 140 -2.55 -27.65 -13.22
C GLU A 140 -3.52 -27.99 -12.10
N THR A 141 -4.53 -27.12 -11.89
CA THR A 141 -5.60 -27.29 -10.93
C THR A 141 -6.91 -26.76 -11.52
N TYR A 142 -8.04 -27.09 -10.91
CA TYR A 142 -9.36 -26.65 -11.35
C TYR A 142 -10.07 -25.92 -10.22
N ARG A 143 -10.91 -24.95 -10.59
CA ARG A 143 -11.53 -24.02 -9.65
C ARG A 143 -12.96 -23.70 -10.04
N TYR A 144 -13.78 -23.30 -9.07
CA TYR A 144 -15.15 -22.87 -9.34
C TYR A 144 -15.22 -21.42 -9.77
N ARG A 145 -15.98 -21.18 -10.82
CA ARG A 145 -16.41 -19.84 -11.19
C ARG A 145 -17.73 -19.54 -10.48
N LYS A 146 -17.95 -18.27 -10.14
CA LYS A 146 -19.23 -17.80 -9.63
C LYS A 146 -20.34 -18.15 -10.62
N GLY A 147 -21.31 -18.92 -10.16
CA GLY A 147 -22.47 -19.35 -10.98
C GLY A 147 -22.26 -20.63 -11.81
N GLY A 148 -21.11 -21.32 -11.66
CA GLY A 148 -20.81 -22.58 -12.36
C GLY A 148 -19.41 -22.58 -12.97
#